data_AF-A0A931YDI9-F1
#
_entry.id   AF-A0A931YDI9-F1
#
_cell.length_a   1.000
_cell.length_b   1.000
_cell.length_c   1.000
_cell.angle_alpha   90.00
_cell.angle_beta   90.00
_cell.angle_gamma   90.00
#
_symmetry.space_group_name_H-M   'P 1'
#
loop_
_entity.id
_entity.type
_entity.pdbx_description
1 polymer ?
#
loop_
_entity_poly.entity_id
_entity_poly.type
_entity_poly.pdbx_seq_one_letter_code
_entity_poly.pdbx_strand_id
1 'polypeptide(L)'
;MITKKQKQVFDFVKAYCIKHDYAPSLEEIKRRFELASVSTAHYYVKKLQEAGQLQKEFNQPRAIVAFGKKQTMEIPILGVITAGQPIEAVEVPNETITITKDEIGKDGKHYALRVQGSSMIEEGIFDGDIVVIRKQEVAENGQTVVAIIDENEATLKKFYRENNKIRLQPANPRLFPIYRDEVEIRGVVVKIIRNLELQLDKEKSKDKYVRRIDYSWDYRGENTKTYTHGIHTYPAMFIPQVARRLLETYSKEGDTICDIFCGSGTALVESKVSNRNAYGIDLNPLAIFLAKAKTTAINPQKLTKIYMSLLDRIGKVKDSETKSPNFKNIDFWFKEKVIAKLSKLKKAIQEIGDETIRNFLMVPFSETVRCSSNTKTGEFKLVRIKSEKLDRHDPDVFGIFRKKAEADIVRMGEFYKDAKKDAWIKIIYGDSSEDNGVKPSSVDCIITSPPYGDSRTTVAYGQFSRLSAQWADIFDNPNDASGVDNKLLGGRASKTLTHSLLSDYLNDSLDKIAKKDEARAKDVLSFYIGLNKCLKQSYKILKPKKYFCIVIGNRLVKQVRIPTDFIIAELGEKIGFTCEDIFVRNIPGKRMPIKNSPTNIVGVLEETMNKESVVVLRKS
;
A
#
# COMPACT_ATOMS: atom_id res chain seq x y z
N MET A 1 18.33 -35.79 13.00
CA MET A 1 19.24 -36.27 14.07
C MET A 1 20.60 -35.61 13.82
N ILE A 2 21.22 -34.96 14.82
CA ILE A 2 22.50 -34.23 14.65
C ILE A 2 23.67 -35.01 15.27
N THR A 3 24.87 -34.90 14.69
CA THR A 3 26.06 -35.59 15.19
C THR A 3 26.62 -34.94 16.46
N LYS A 4 27.45 -35.67 17.22
CA LYS A 4 28.08 -35.14 18.45
C LYS A 4 28.82 -33.82 18.22
N LYS A 5 29.50 -33.69 17.08
CA LYS A 5 30.25 -32.48 16.70
C LYS A 5 29.34 -31.34 16.25
N GLN A 6 28.23 -31.63 15.57
CA GLN A 6 27.18 -30.65 15.25
C GLN A 6 26.49 -30.12 16.51
N LYS A 7 26.20 -30.99 17.49
CA LYS A 7 25.62 -30.59 18.78
C LYS A 7 26.56 -29.63 19.53
N GLN A 8 27.86 -29.92 19.57
CA GLN A 8 28.85 -29.02 20.18
C GLN A 8 28.88 -27.64 19.51
N VAL A 9 28.82 -27.59 18.17
CA VAL A 9 28.77 -26.33 17.41
C VAL A 9 27.47 -25.57 17.71
N PHE A 10 26.33 -26.26 17.78
CA PHE A 10 25.05 -25.67 18.14
C PHE A 10 25.06 -25.07 19.56
N ASP A 11 25.56 -25.82 20.54
CA ASP A 11 25.64 -25.38 21.93
C ASP A 11 26.57 -24.16 22.06
N PHE A 12 27.68 -24.13 21.31
CA PHE A 12 28.57 -22.97 21.26
C PHE A 12 27.87 -21.73 20.66
N VAL A 13 27.18 -21.88 19.52
CA VAL A 13 26.44 -20.77 18.90
C VAL A 13 25.39 -20.23 19.88
N LYS A 14 24.64 -21.12 20.55
CA LYS A 14 23.64 -20.74 21.55
C LYS A 14 24.25 -19.98 22.73
N ALA A 15 25.34 -20.48 23.30
CA ALA A 15 26.02 -19.83 24.42
C ALA A 15 26.62 -18.46 24.02
N TYR A 16 27.13 -18.36 22.79
CA TYR A 16 27.70 -17.13 22.27
C TYR A 16 26.64 -16.04 22.07
N CYS A 17 25.48 -16.41 21.50
CA CYS A 17 24.36 -15.48 21.34
C CYS A 17 23.84 -14.97 22.70
N ILE A 18 23.73 -15.84 23.71
CA ILE A 18 23.31 -15.45 25.07
C ILE A 18 24.30 -14.45 25.70
N LYS A 19 25.60 -14.64 25.46
CA LYS A 19 26.64 -13.82 26.08
C LYS A 19 26.87 -12.47 25.39
N HIS A 20 26.65 -12.41 24.08
CA HIS A 20 27.08 -11.27 23.26
C HIS A 20 25.94 -10.54 22.53
N ASP A 21 24.69 -11.00 22.62
CA ASP A 21 23.53 -10.48 21.87
C ASP A 21 23.66 -10.52 20.34
N TYR A 22 24.65 -11.25 19.81
CA TYR A 22 24.81 -11.54 18.39
C TYR A 22 25.44 -12.92 18.16
N ALA A 23 25.29 -13.48 16.95
CA ALA A 23 25.82 -14.81 16.64
C ALA A 23 27.32 -14.78 16.29
N PRO A 24 28.07 -15.86 16.59
CA PRO A 24 29.48 -15.94 16.24
C PRO A 24 29.64 -16.03 14.72
N SER A 25 30.69 -15.41 14.22
CA SER A 25 31.16 -15.53 12.85
C SER A 25 31.70 -16.94 12.55
N LEU A 26 31.77 -17.29 11.27
CA LEU A 26 32.36 -18.56 10.83
C LEU A 26 33.83 -18.70 11.28
N GLU A 27 34.52 -17.57 11.43
CA GLU A 27 35.91 -17.49 11.88
C GLU A 27 36.07 -17.77 13.38
N GLU A 28 35.11 -17.29 14.19
CA GLU A 28 35.04 -17.60 15.62
C GLU A 28 34.69 -19.07 15.84
N ILE A 29 33.78 -19.64 15.03
CA ILE A 29 33.45 -21.07 15.07
C ILE A 29 34.68 -21.91 14.66
N LYS A 30 35.37 -21.53 13.57
CA LYS A 30 36.60 -22.19 13.12
C LYS A 30 37.66 -22.20 14.24
N ARG A 31 37.91 -21.04 14.85
CA ARG A 31 38.92 -20.88 15.91
C ARG A 31 38.56 -21.69 17.16
N ARG A 32 37.29 -21.69 17.57
CA ARG A 32 36.84 -22.39 18.78
C ARG A 32 36.92 -23.90 18.70
N PHE A 33 36.76 -24.46 17.51
CA PHE A 33 36.75 -25.90 17.25
C PHE A 33 37.97 -26.40 16.48
N GLU A 34 38.99 -25.54 16.30
CA GLU A 34 40.24 -25.82 15.59
C GLU A 34 40.00 -26.47 14.22
N LEU A 35 39.04 -25.92 13.47
CA LEU A 35 38.67 -26.47 12.17
C LEU A 35 39.69 -26.09 11.11
N ALA A 36 40.00 -27.03 10.21
CA ALA A 36 40.97 -26.83 9.13
C ALA A 36 40.63 -25.64 8.22
N SER A 37 39.34 -25.30 8.05
CA SER A 37 38.92 -24.20 7.19
C SER A 37 37.59 -23.56 7.63
N VAL A 38 37.35 -22.34 7.14
CA VAL A 38 36.08 -21.62 7.29
C VAL A 38 34.94 -22.39 6.63
N SER A 39 35.23 -23.05 5.50
CA SER A 39 34.28 -23.89 4.78
C SER A 39 33.77 -25.05 5.62
N THR A 40 34.60 -25.62 6.50
CA THR A 40 34.18 -26.65 7.46
C THR A 40 33.24 -26.07 8.53
N ALA A 41 33.48 -24.84 8.99
CA ALA A 41 32.57 -24.15 9.90
C ALA A 41 31.22 -23.86 9.22
N HIS A 42 31.26 -23.41 7.96
CA HIS A 42 30.08 -23.18 7.14
C HIS A 42 29.26 -24.47 6.93
N TYR A 43 29.93 -25.59 6.69
CA TYR A 43 29.29 -26.90 6.56
C TYR A 43 28.49 -27.29 7.81
N TYR A 44 29.05 -27.11 9.01
CA TYR A 44 28.33 -27.42 10.25
C TYR A 44 27.13 -26.50 10.48
N VAL A 45 27.28 -25.19 10.23
CA VAL A 45 26.17 -24.23 10.31
C VAL A 45 25.06 -24.61 9.34
N LYS A 46 25.39 -24.93 8.08
CA LYS A 46 24.41 -25.34 7.07
C LYS A 46 23.68 -26.63 7.46
N LYS A 47 24.39 -27.62 7.99
CA LYS A 47 23.76 -28.87 8.46
C LYS A 47 22.82 -28.66 9.64
N LEU A 48 23.16 -27.73 10.54
CA LEU A 48 22.29 -27.33 11.65
C LEU A 48 21.07 -26.54 11.17
N GLN A 49 21.20 -25.75 10.10
CA GLN A 49 20.08 -25.07 9.44
C GLN A 49 19.14 -26.08 8.75
N GLU A 50 19.69 -27.04 8.00
CA GLU A 50 18.94 -28.13 7.36
C GLU A 50 18.21 -29.00 8.41
N ALA A 51 18.80 -29.17 9.60
CA ALA A 51 18.19 -29.86 10.72
C ALA A 51 17.17 -29.01 11.52
N GLY A 52 16.87 -27.80 11.06
CA GLY A 52 15.91 -26.87 11.68
C GLY A 52 16.37 -26.30 13.03
N GLN A 53 17.65 -26.43 13.39
CA GLN A 53 18.18 -25.96 14.67
C GLN A 53 18.61 -24.49 14.63
N LEU A 54 19.03 -23.99 13.45
CA LEU A 54 19.48 -22.62 13.26
C LEU A 54 18.71 -21.96 12.10
N GLN A 55 18.35 -20.68 12.24
CA GLN A 55 17.77 -19.89 11.14
C GLN A 55 18.48 -18.55 11.01
N LYS A 56 18.63 -18.08 9.77
CA LYS A 56 19.23 -16.78 9.48
C LYS A 56 18.13 -15.72 9.45
N GLU A 57 18.22 -14.69 10.29
CA GLU A 57 17.33 -13.53 10.12
C GLU A 57 17.76 -12.71 8.90
N PHE A 58 16.78 -12.26 8.13
CA PHE A 58 17.03 -11.41 6.98
C PHE A 58 17.52 -10.04 7.46
N ASN A 59 18.61 -9.59 6.82
CA ASN A 59 19.23 -8.26 6.91
C ASN A 59 20.44 -8.05 7.85
N GLN A 60 21.09 -9.10 8.38
CA GLN A 60 22.43 -8.95 8.99
C GLN A 60 23.42 -10.09 8.67
N PRO A 61 24.74 -9.82 8.50
CA PRO A 61 25.76 -10.85 8.30
C PRO A 61 25.94 -11.80 9.49
N ARG A 62 25.45 -11.43 10.69
CA ARG A 62 25.68 -12.11 11.98
C ARG A 62 24.41 -12.59 12.70
N ALA A 63 23.28 -12.71 12.02
CA ALA A 63 22.05 -13.19 12.65
C ALA A 63 21.85 -14.69 12.40
N ILE A 64 22.35 -15.54 13.30
CA ILE A 64 21.94 -16.94 13.40
C ILE A 64 21.21 -17.11 14.72
N VAL A 65 19.91 -17.40 14.67
CA VAL A 65 19.08 -17.63 15.86
C VAL A 65 18.94 -19.14 16.06
N ALA A 66 19.27 -19.61 17.26
CA ALA A 66 19.07 -21.00 17.67
C ALA A 66 17.67 -21.18 18.24
N PHE A 67 16.86 -22.07 17.65
CA PHE A 67 15.58 -22.43 18.25
C PHE A 67 15.79 -23.44 19.39
N GLY A 68 15.40 -23.06 20.61
CA GLY A 68 14.78 -24.02 21.51
C GLY A 68 13.32 -24.15 21.12
N LYS A 69 12.71 -25.34 21.21
CA LYS A 69 11.24 -25.47 21.15
C LYS A 69 10.65 -24.50 22.18
N LYS A 70 10.04 -23.39 21.74
CA LYS A 70 9.38 -22.44 22.64
C LYS A 70 8.18 -23.16 23.25
N GLN A 71 8.15 -23.26 24.58
CA GLN A 71 6.97 -23.75 25.29
C GLN A 71 5.87 -22.68 25.16
N THR A 72 4.81 -23.03 24.44
CA THR A 72 3.57 -22.25 24.39
C THR A 72 2.66 -22.65 25.54
N MET A 73 1.86 -21.71 26.02
CA MET A 73 0.81 -21.96 27.00
C MET A 73 -0.49 -21.29 26.58
N GLU A 74 -1.61 -21.93 26.91
CA GLU A 74 -2.94 -21.36 26.73
C GLU A 74 -3.35 -20.65 28.02
N ILE A 75 -3.81 -19.41 27.89
CA ILE A 75 -4.29 -18.59 29.00
C ILE A 75 -5.80 -18.36 28.81
N PRO A 76 -6.64 -18.70 29.79
CA PRO A 76 -8.09 -18.47 29.67
C PRO A 76 -8.44 -16.99 29.79
N ILE A 77 -9.37 -16.52 28.96
CA ILE A 77 -10.02 -15.22 29.11
C ILE A 77 -11.20 -15.41 30.07
N LEU A 78 -11.10 -14.82 31.27
CA LEU A 78 -12.07 -15.04 32.35
C LEU A 78 -13.23 -14.04 32.35
N GLY A 79 -13.24 -13.06 31.45
CA GLY A 79 -14.34 -12.09 31.36
C GLY A 79 -13.91 -10.72 30.85
N VAL A 80 -14.71 -9.71 31.18
CA VAL A 80 -14.52 -8.31 30.79
C VAL A 80 -14.26 -7.47 32.04
N ILE A 81 -13.41 -6.45 31.94
CA ILE A 81 -13.11 -5.49 33.01
C ILE A 81 -13.42 -4.07 32.56
N THR A 82 -14.29 -3.38 33.29
CA THR A 82 -14.67 -2.00 32.98
C THR A 82 -13.69 -0.99 33.55
N ALA A 83 -13.39 0.00 32.71
CA ALA A 83 -12.43 1.04 32.93
C ALA A 83 -13.16 2.35 33.25
N GLY A 84 -13.74 2.44 34.46
CA GLY A 84 -14.28 3.70 34.98
C GLY A 84 -15.51 3.60 35.86
N GLN A 85 -16.31 2.54 35.74
CA GLN A 85 -17.37 2.23 36.70
C GLN A 85 -17.50 0.73 36.93
N PRO A 86 -17.99 0.35 38.10
CA PRO A 86 -17.77 -0.99 38.58
C PRO A 86 -18.90 -1.99 38.21
N ILE A 87 -18.54 -3.25 37.87
CA ILE A 87 -19.47 -4.38 37.61
C ILE A 87 -18.77 -5.73 37.85
N GLU A 88 -19.55 -6.74 38.24
CA GLU A 88 -19.20 -8.16 38.42
C GLU A 88 -18.49 -8.81 37.22
N ALA A 89 -17.44 -9.57 37.50
CA ALA A 89 -16.74 -10.39 36.51
C ALA A 89 -17.62 -11.58 36.08
N VAL A 90 -18.23 -11.50 34.90
CA VAL A 90 -18.97 -12.62 34.31
C VAL A 90 -17.98 -13.55 33.59
N GLU A 91 -17.88 -14.80 34.07
CA GLU A 91 -17.11 -15.86 33.43
C GLU A 91 -17.74 -16.23 32.07
N VAL A 92 -16.99 -16.02 30.99
CA VAL A 92 -17.38 -16.46 29.64
C VAL A 92 -16.76 -17.84 29.37
N PRO A 93 -17.53 -18.91 29.11
CA PRO A 93 -16.94 -20.23 28.90
C PRO A 93 -16.10 -20.31 27.61
N ASN A 94 -14.87 -20.83 27.74
CA ASN A 94 -14.01 -21.42 26.69
C ASN A 94 -13.27 -20.53 25.68
N GLU A 95 -13.01 -19.23 25.94
CA GLU A 95 -12.07 -18.43 25.12
C GLU A 95 -10.65 -18.48 25.74
N THR A 96 -9.64 -18.93 24.99
CA THR A 96 -8.22 -18.93 25.42
C THR A 96 -7.35 -18.14 24.44
N ILE A 97 -6.21 -17.64 24.93
CA ILE A 97 -5.16 -17.02 24.11
C ILE A 97 -3.88 -17.84 24.22
N THR A 98 -3.20 -18.06 23.10
CA THR A 98 -1.91 -18.78 23.08
C THR A 98 -0.76 -17.78 23.17
N ILE A 99 0.11 -17.94 24.16
CA ILE A 99 1.26 -17.07 24.42
C ILE A 99 2.53 -17.92 24.62
N THR A 100 3.69 -17.39 24.20
CA THR A 100 4.98 -18.06 24.47
C THR A 100 5.48 -17.70 25.88
N LYS A 101 6.10 -18.63 26.62
CA LYS A 101 6.60 -18.36 27.98
C LYS A 101 7.55 -17.15 28.05
N ASP A 102 8.33 -16.92 27.01
CA ASP A 102 9.27 -15.78 26.92
C ASP A 102 8.55 -14.42 26.99
N GLU A 103 7.26 -14.36 26.63
CA GLU A 103 6.48 -13.12 26.53
C GLU A 103 5.83 -12.65 27.84
N ILE A 104 5.80 -13.49 28.88
CA ILE A 104 5.11 -13.20 30.16
C ILE A 104 6.05 -13.18 31.37
N GLY A 105 7.32 -13.54 31.16
CA GLY A 105 8.33 -13.56 32.22
C GLY A 105 8.14 -14.69 33.23
N LYS A 106 8.41 -14.41 34.52
CA LYS A 106 8.46 -15.39 35.64
C LYS A 106 7.29 -16.40 35.65
N ASP A 107 7.58 -17.62 36.10
CA ASP A 107 6.57 -18.66 36.32
C ASP A 107 5.45 -18.16 37.26
N GLY A 108 4.19 -18.48 36.92
CA GLY A 108 3.01 -18.07 37.69
C GLY A 108 1.71 -18.46 37.00
N LYS A 109 0.60 -18.47 37.75
CA LYS A 109 -0.74 -18.66 37.15
C LYS A 109 -1.16 -17.35 36.47
N HIS A 110 -1.61 -17.45 35.24
CA HIS A 110 -2.03 -16.31 34.43
C HIS A 110 -3.48 -16.47 33.99
N TYR A 111 -4.16 -15.35 33.79
CA TYR A 111 -5.47 -15.27 33.19
C TYR A 111 -5.58 -13.98 32.37
N ALA A 112 -6.56 -13.88 31.48
CA ALA A 112 -6.77 -12.71 30.65
C ALA A 112 -8.15 -12.10 30.89
N LEU A 113 -8.25 -10.78 30.70
CA LEU A 113 -9.52 -10.04 30.73
C LEU A 113 -9.59 -9.10 29.51
N ARG A 114 -10.79 -8.91 28.98
CA ARG A 114 -11.06 -7.93 27.92
C ARG A 114 -11.37 -6.57 28.55
N VAL A 115 -10.72 -5.52 28.08
CA VAL A 115 -10.90 -4.16 28.60
C VAL A 115 -12.13 -3.51 27.96
N GLN A 116 -12.96 -2.86 28.77
CA GLN A 116 -14.08 -2.05 28.31
C GLN A 116 -13.98 -0.64 28.93
N GLY A 117 -13.86 0.40 28.12
CA GLY A 117 -13.71 1.79 28.52
C GLY A 117 -12.30 2.36 28.36
N SER A 118 -12.06 3.56 28.90
CA SER A 118 -10.88 4.38 28.56
C SER A 118 -10.01 4.82 29.75
N SER A 119 -10.17 4.21 30.93
CA SER A 119 -9.46 4.70 32.14
C SER A 119 -7.93 4.55 32.13
N MET A 120 -7.36 3.80 31.19
CA MET A 120 -5.92 3.46 31.17
C MET A 120 -5.23 3.80 29.83
N ILE A 121 -5.76 4.78 29.08
CA ILE A 121 -5.27 5.16 27.74
C ILE A 121 -3.81 5.64 27.72
N GLU A 122 -3.32 6.29 28.78
CA GLU A 122 -1.93 6.77 28.87
C GLU A 122 -0.94 5.61 29.13
N GLU A 123 -1.42 4.47 29.64
CA GLU A 123 -0.65 3.21 29.68
C GLU A 123 -0.74 2.43 28.36
N GLY A 124 -1.35 3.03 27.34
CA GLY A 124 -1.59 2.38 26.06
C GLY A 124 -2.58 1.22 26.15
N ILE A 125 -3.48 1.20 27.15
CA ILE A 125 -4.57 0.23 27.27
C ILE A 125 -5.87 0.91 26.82
N PHE A 126 -6.44 0.43 25.72
CA PHE A 126 -7.66 1.00 25.14
C PHE A 126 -8.84 0.04 25.29
N ASP A 127 -10.04 0.57 25.09
CA ASP A 127 -11.25 -0.23 24.95
C ASP A 127 -11.04 -1.34 23.91
N GLY A 128 -11.47 -2.57 24.23
CA GLY A 128 -11.35 -3.75 23.38
C GLY A 128 -10.02 -4.51 23.49
N ASP A 129 -8.98 -3.95 24.14
CA ASP A 129 -7.72 -4.65 24.37
C ASP A 129 -7.91 -5.90 25.26
N ILE A 130 -7.07 -6.92 25.09
CA ILE A 130 -6.98 -8.06 26.01
C ILE A 130 -5.75 -7.83 26.90
N VAL A 131 -5.95 -7.76 28.21
CA VAL A 131 -4.86 -7.69 29.18
C VAL A 131 -4.59 -9.07 29.76
N VAL A 132 -3.31 -9.46 29.79
CA VAL A 132 -2.84 -10.68 30.44
C VAL A 132 -2.39 -10.32 31.85
N ILE A 133 -2.94 -11.01 32.83
CA ILE A 133 -2.76 -10.76 34.26
C ILE A 133 -2.05 -11.95 34.88
N ARG A 134 -1.01 -11.66 35.66
CA ARG A 134 -0.40 -12.65 36.57
C ARG A 134 -1.16 -12.62 37.89
N LYS A 135 -1.71 -13.76 38.31
CA LYS A 135 -2.47 -13.88 39.56
C LYS A 135 -1.53 -13.74 40.75
N GLN A 136 -1.75 -12.69 41.54
CA GLN A 136 -0.99 -12.37 42.76
C GLN A 136 -1.81 -11.42 43.63
N GLU A 137 -1.58 -11.44 44.94
CA GLU A 137 -2.34 -10.67 45.94
C GLU A 137 -1.63 -9.39 46.40
N VAL A 138 -0.41 -9.18 45.91
CA VAL A 138 0.42 -8.01 46.25
C VAL A 138 0.82 -7.27 44.97
N ALA A 139 0.98 -5.95 45.06
CA ALA A 139 1.46 -5.10 43.97
C ALA A 139 2.42 -4.03 44.51
N GLU A 140 3.36 -3.61 43.66
CA GLU A 140 4.29 -2.52 43.92
C GLU A 140 3.73 -1.19 43.38
N ASN A 141 4.20 -0.07 43.96
CA ASN A 141 3.79 1.26 43.53
C ASN A 141 4.11 1.47 42.03
N GLY A 142 3.13 1.95 41.29
CA GLY A 142 3.20 2.20 39.84
C GLY A 142 2.78 1.03 38.96
N GLN A 143 2.55 -0.17 39.51
CA GLN A 143 2.06 -1.30 38.73
C GLN A 143 0.58 -1.15 38.35
N THR A 144 0.24 -1.56 37.12
CA THR A 144 -1.15 -1.67 36.65
C THR A 144 -1.76 -2.96 37.20
N VAL A 145 -2.80 -2.85 38.01
CA VAL A 145 -3.43 -3.96 38.75
C VAL A 145 -4.89 -4.14 38.38
N VAL A 146 -5.35 -5.38 38.54
CA VAL A 146 -6.78 -5.67 38.73
C VAL A 146 -7.04 -5.64 40.23
N ALA A 147 -7.80 -4.63 40.67
CA ALA A 147 -8.20 -4.46 42.06
C ALA A 147 -9.71 -4.63 42.18
N ILE A 148 -10.15 -5.32 43.23
CA ILE A 148 -11.54 -5.31 43.65
C ILE A 148 -11.69 -4.20 44.70
N ILE A 149 -12.63 -3.30 44.41
CA ILE A 149 -13.11 -2.27 45.32
C ILE A 149 -14.60 -2.54 45.60
N ASP A 150 -15.19 -1.85 46.59
CA ASP A 150 -16.62 -1.78 46.98
C ASP A 150 -17.63 -2.73 46.28
N GLU A 151 -18.54 -3.37 47.02
CA GLU A 151 -19.59 -4.27 46.44
C GLU A 151 -19.07 -5.35 45.45
N ASN A 152 -17.79 -5.72 45.57
CA ASN A 152 -17.12 -6.79 44.82
C ASN A 152 -16.80 -6.47 43.35
N GLU A 153 -16.49 -5.21 43.08
CA GLU A 153 -16.38 -4.69 41.74
C GLU A 153 -14.92 -4.60 41.24
N ALA A 154 -14.64 -5.20 40.08
CA ALA A 154 -13.28 -5.25 39.52
C ALA A 154 -12.91 -4.01 38.69
N THR A 155 -11.75 -3.41 38.94
CA THR A 155 -11.24 -2.26 38.17
C THR A 155 -9.77 -2.40 37.79
N LEU A 156 -9.41 -1.76 36.66
CA LEU A 156 -8.03 -1.66 36.18
C LEU A 156 -7.46 -0.27 36.45
N LYS A 157 -6.42 -0.17 37.29
CA LYS A 157 -5.79 1.10 37.72
C LYS A 157 -4.30 0.91 38.05
N LYS A 158 -3.55 2.01 38.13
CA LYS A 158 -2.21 2.00 38.74
C LYS A 158 -2.32 2.01 40.25
N PHE A 159 -1.61 1.09 40.91
CA PHE A 159 -1.59 0.97 42.36
C PHE A 159 -0.52 1.86 42.98
N TYR A 160 -0.85 2.59 44.03
CA TYR A 160 0.09 3.31 44.88
C TYR A 160 -0.33 3.21 46.34
N ARG A 161 0.60 2.86 47.24
CA ARG A 161 0.44 2.91 48.68
C ARG A 161 1.12 4.18 49.22
N GLU A 162 0.33 5.07 49.81
CA GLU A 162 0.73 6.41 50.25
C GLU A 162 0.04 6.74 51.59
N ASN A 163 0.80 7.13 52.62
CA ASN A 163 0.27 7.70 53.89
C ASN A 163 -0.94 6.94 54.49
N ASN A 164 -0.82 5.63 54.71
CA ASN A 164 -1.87 4.74 55.23
C ASN A 164 -3.13 4.60 54.34
N LYS A 165 -3.08 5.01 53.07
CA LYS A 165 -4.15 4.77 52.09
C LYS A 165 -3.59 4.17 50.81
N ILE A 166 -4.48 3.52 50.06
CA ILE A 166 -4.22 3.00 48.72
C ILE A 166 -4.87 3.94 47.71
N ARG A 167 -4.06 4.45 46.79
CA ARG A 167 -4.49 5.25 45.64
C ARG A 167 -4.50 4.36 44.39
N LEU A 168 -5.69 4.19 43.82
CA LEU A 168 -5.90 3.58 42.51
C LEU A 168 -6.01 4.70 41.47
N GLN A 169 -4.93 4.90 40.72
CA GLN A 169 -4.79 5.98 39.77
C GLN A 169 -5.23 5.54 38.36
N PRO A 170 -6.22 6.20 37.73
CA PRO A 170 -6.45 6.05 36.30
C PRO A 170 -5.29 6.66 35.52
N ALA A 171 -4.90 6.01 34.43
CA ALA A 171 -3.99 6.56 33.44
C ALA A 171 -4.82 7.21 32.31
N ASN A 172 -5.64 8.18 32.72
CA ASN A 172 -6.47 9.01 31.85
C ASN A 172 -6.66 10.38 32.55
N PRO A 173 -6.28 11.50 31.91
CA PRO A 173 -6.28 12.82 32.54
C PRO A 173 -7.70 13.36 32.82
N ARG A 174 -8.74 12.70 32.30
CA ARG A 174 -10.15 13.06 32.49
C ARG A 174 -10.81 12.38 33.70
N LEU A 175 -10.11 11.47 34.38
CA LEU A 175 -10.66 10.69 35.49
C LEU A 175 -9.89 10.97 36.80
N PHE A 176 -10.62 11.02 37.91
CA PHE A 176 -10.04 11.26 39.24
C PHE A 176 -9.49 9.97 39.88
N PRO A 177 -8.44 10.06 40.73
CA PRO A 177 -7.94 8.92 41.49
C PRO A 177 -8.94 8.43 42.54
N ILE A 178 -8.94 7.13 42.80
CA ILE A 178 -9.77 6.51 43.85
C ILE A 178 -8.88 6.22 45.05
N TYR A 179 -9.30 6.62 46.25
CA TYR A 179 -8.58 6.36 47.49
C TYR A 179 -9.38 5.42 48.39
N ARG A 180 -8.75 4.36 48.91
CA ARG A 180 -9.35 3.39 49.84
C ARG A 180 -8.34 3.03 50.93
N ASP A 181 -8.86 2.62 52.09
CA ASP A 181 -8.00 2.16 53.19
C ASP A 181 -7.48 0.73 52.90
N GLU A 182 -8.32 -0.11 52.27
CA GLU A 182 -7.98 -1.46 51.82
C GLU A 182 -8.49 -1.69 50.38
N VAL A 183 -7.75 -2.49 49.61
CA VAL A 183 -8.19 -3.01 48.29
C VAL A 183 -7.72 -4.44 48.14
N GLU A 184 -8.51 -5.30 47.49
CA GLU A 184 -8.08 -6.66 47.17
C GLU A 184 -7.43 -6.68 45.78
N ILE A 185 -6.15 -7.07 45.70
CA ILE A 185 -5.47 -7.25 44.41
C ILE A 185 -5.70 -8.67 43.90
N ARG A 186 -6.23 -8.79 42.68
CA ARG A 186 -6.42 -10.09 42.01
C ARG A 186 -5.28 -10.42 41.04
N GLY A 187 -4.51 -9.42 40.63
CA GLY A 187 -3.27 -9.63 39.88
C GLY A 187 -2.70 -8.36 39.26
N VAL A 188 -1.55 -8.53 38.60
CA VAL A 188 -0.79 -7.45 37.93
C VAL A 188 -0.79 -7.69 36.42
N VAL A 189 -1.02 -6.64 35.63
CA VAL A 189 -0.97 -6.71 34.17
C VAL A 189 0.49 -6.89 33.72
N VAL A 190 0.75 -7.96 32.97
CA VAL A 190 2.08 -8.30 32.46
C VAL A 190 2.21 -8.13 30.96
N LYS A 191 1.09 -8.16 30.22
CA LYS A 191 1.08 -8.00 28.77
C LYS A 191 -0.24 -7.43 28.29
N ILE A 192 -0.18 -6.60 27.25
CA ILE A 192 -1.34 -6.06 26.55
C ILE A 192 -1.34 -6.68 25.15
N ILE A 193 -2.45 -7.29 24.77
CA ILE A 193 -2.68 -7.85 23.44
C ILE A 193 -3.77 -7.02 22.80
N ARG A 194 -3.36 -6.21 21.84
CA ARG A 194 -4.27 -5.43 21.02
C ARG A 194 -4.62 -6.23 19.79
N ASN A 195 -5.85 -6.72 19.73
CA ASN A 195 -6.37 -7.34 18.53
C ASN A 195 -7.13 -6.29 17.72
N LEU A 196 -6.41 -5.53 16.88
CA LEU A 196 -6.96 -4.51 15.98
C LEU A 196 -8.01 -5.06 14.98
N GLU A 197 -8.25 -6.37 14.99
CA GLU A 197 -9.21 -7.09 14.15
C GLU A 197 -10.55 -7.38 14.86
N LEU A 198 -10.58 -7.59 16.19
CA LEU A 198 -11.82 -8.04 16.88
C LEU A 198 -12.86 -6.95 17.14
N GLN A 199 -12.49 -5.67 17.10
CA GLN A 199 -13.44 -4.55 17.18
C GLN A 199 -14.23 -4.33 15.87
N LEU A 200 -13.83 -4.98 14.76
CA LEU A 200 -14.55 -4.90 13.48
C LEU A 200 -15.63 -5.98 13.33
N ASP A 201 -15.62 -7.03 14.18
CA ASP A 201 -16.46 -8.23 14.00
C ASP A 201 -17.66 -8.33 14.97
N LYS A 202 -17.83 -7.41 15.92
CA LYS A 202 -18.88 -7.50 16.96
C LYS A 202 -20.01 -6.47 16.88
N GLU A 203 -20.17 -5.78 15.75
CA GLU A 203 -21.49 -5.27 15.35
C GLU A 203 -22.05 -6.21 14.27
N LYS A 204 -22.92 -7.14 14.72
CA LYS A 204 -23.70 -8.11 13.92
C LYS A 204 -23.82 -7.75 12.43
N SER A 205 -22.95 -8.32 11.59
CA SER A 205 -23.07 -8.21 10.15
C SER A 205 -24.23 -9.09 9.67
N LYS A 206 -25.33 -8.42 9.31
CA LYS A 206 -26.34 -8.88 8.35
C LYS A 206 -25.85 -8.64 6.90
N ASP A 207 -24.56 -8.43 6.68
CA ASP A 207 -24.05 -8.07 5.36
C ASP A 207 -23.99 -9.32 4.48
N LYS A 208 -24.51 -9.18 3.26
CA LYS A 208 -24.50 -10.22 2.23
C LYS A 208 -23.09 -10.72 1.88
N TYR A 209 -22.07 -9.86 2.02
CA TYR A 209 -20.69 -10.16 1.65
C TYR A 209 -19.78 -10.18 2.87
N VAL A 210 -18.84 -11.10 2.87
CA VAL A 210 -17.83 -11.25 3.93
C VAL A 210 -16.47 -10.81 3.41
N ARG A 211 -15.77 -9.96 4.16
CA ARG A 211 -14.36 -9.65 3.89
C ARG A 211 -13.49 -10.65 4.63
N ARG A 212 -12.52 -11.26 3.95
CA ARG A 212 -11.44 -11.99 4.61
C ARG A 212 -10.14 -11.19 4.55
N ILE A 213 -9.35 -11.18 5.61
CA ILE A 213 -8.03 -10.55 5.58
C ILE A 213 -7.01 -11.57 5.08
N ASP A 214 -6.13 -11.17 4.17
CA ASP A 214 -5.10 -12.03 3.60
C ASP A 214 -3.76 -11.30 3.48
N TYR A 215 -2.98 -11.40 4.57
CA TYR A 215 -1.67 -10.78 4.68
C TYR A 215 -0.64 -11.34 3.68
N SER A 216 -0.89 -12.48 3.04
CA SER A 216 0.01 -13.02 2.02
C SER A 216 0.09 -12.13 0.78
N TRP A 217 -0.86 -11.20 0.61
CA TRP A 217 -0.89 -10.23 -0.48
C TRP A 217 -0.21 -8.90 -0.13
N ASP A 218 0.33 -8.73 1.08
CA ASP A 218 0.89 -7.45 1.51
C ASP A 218 2.17 -7.09 0.75
N TYR A 219 3.04 -8.05 0.45
CA TYR A 219 4.34 -7.83 -0.20
C TYR A 219 5.22 -6.79 0.52
N ARG A 220 5.26 -6.83 1.86
CA ARG A 220 6.03 -5.87 2.67
C ARG A 220 7.54 -5.98 2.37
N GLY A 221 8.13 -4.87 1.93
CA GLY A 221 9.56 -4.78 1.62
C GLY A 221 9.94 -5.17 0.19
N GLU A 222 8.98 -5.62 -0.62
CA GLU A 222 9.22 -5.97 -2.02
C GLU A 222 9.55 -4.75 -2.89
N ASN A 223 10.40 -4.96 -3.89
CA ASN A 223 10.77 -3.91 -4.82
C ASN A 223 9.65 -3.70 -5.87
N THR A 224 8.95 -2.57 -5.79
CA THR A 224 7.88 -2.20 -6.73
C THR A 224 8.38 -1.48 -7.99
N LYS A 225 9.71 -1.34 -8.15
CA LYS A 225 10.35 -0.64 -9.27
C LYS A 225 11.16 -1.56 -10.19
N THR A 226 10.90 -2.86 -10.14
CA THR A 226 11.51 -3.85 -11.05
C THR A 226 11.13 -3.57 -12.50
N TYR A 227 11.97 -4.00 -13.45
CA TYR A 227 11.72 -3.79 -14.89
C TYR A 227 11.37 -2.32 -15.21
N THR A 228 10.52 -2.10 -16.21
CA THR A 228 10.04 -0.79 -16.60
C THR A 228 9.04 -0.16 -15.62
N HIS A 229 8.67 -0.80 -14.51
CA HIS A 229 7.79 -0.17 -13.50
C HIS A 229 8.43 1.06 -12.85
N GLY A 230 9.76 1.10 -12.81
CA GLY A 230 10.53 2.18 -12.19
C GLY A 230 10.85 3.40 -13.06
N ILE A 231 10.48 3.42 -14.36
CA ILE A 231 11.00 4.43 -15.31
C ILE A 231 10.29 5.78 -15.27
N HIS A 232 9.13 5.87 -14.63
CA HIS A 232 8.46 7.15 -14.44
C HIS A 232 7.60 7.11 -13.18
N THR A 233 7.59 8.20 -12.43
CA THR A 233 6.67 8.34 -11.31
C THR A 233 5.26 8.62 -11.83
N TYR A 234 4.25 7.82 -11.44
CA TYR A 234 2.84 8.09 -11.71
C TYR A 234 2.02 7.91 -10.42
N PRO A 235 0.91 8.64 -10.21
CA PRO A 235 0.14 8.54 -8.98
C PRO A 235 -0.57 7.18 -8.87
N ALA A 236 -0.68 6.67 -7.64
CA ALA A 236 -1.56 5.54 -7.31
C ALA A 236 -1.44 4.33 -8.26
N MET A 237 -0.20 3.95 -8.60
CA MET A 237 0.04 2.83 -9.52
C MET A 237 -0.33 1.49 -8.89
N PHE A 238 -0.86 0.60 -9.72
CA PHE A 238 -1.07 -0.80 -9.38
C PHE A 238 0.27 -1.46 -9.04
N ILE A 239 0.34 -2.17 -7.92
CA ILE A 239 1.57 -2.85 -7.44
C ILE A 239 1.88 -4.06 -8.33
N PRO A 240 3.10 -4.18 -8.90
CA PRO A 240 3.47 -5.26 -9.82
C PRO A 240 3.22 -6.67 -9.28
N GLN A 241 3.56 -6.92 -8.01
CA GLN A 241 3.44 -8.21 -7.35
C GLN A 241 1.99 -8.70 -7.28
N VAL A 242 1.05 -7.77 -7.06
CA VAL A 242 -0.38 -8.08 -7.00
C VAL A 242 -0.90 -8.39 -8.39
N ALA A 243 -0.57 -7.54 -9.37
CA ALA A 243 -0.95 -7.77 -10.75
C ALA A 243 -0.46 -9.15 -11.22
N ARG A 244 0.82 -9.47 -10.96
CA ARG A 244 1.41 -10.78 -11.26
C ARG A 244 0.64 -11.93 -10.61
N ARG A 245 0.41 -11.88 -9.29
CA ARG A 245 -0.29 -12.97 -8.60
C ARG A 245 -1.74 -13.11 -9.08
N LEU A 246 -2.43 -12.03 -9.41
CA LEU A 246 -3.76 -12.10 -10.02
C LEU A 246 -3.71 -12.77 -11.40
N LEU A 247 -2.74 -12.41 -12.25
CA LEU A 247 -2.52 -13.06 -13.55
C LEU A 247 -2.27 -14.55 -13.38
N GLU A 248 -1.37 -14.94 -12.48
CA GLU A 248 -1.03 -16.34 -12.21
C GLU A 248 -2.20 -17.14 -11.63
N THR A 249 -3.05 -16.51 -10.82
CA THR A 249 -4.18 -17.17 -10.17
C THR A 249 -5.37 -17.35 -11.11
N TYR A 250 -5.67 -16.34 -11.93
CA TYR A 250 -6.95 -16.26 -12.67
C TYR A 250 -6.81 -16.36 -14.20
N SER A 251 -5.60 -16.57 -14.72
CA SER A 251 -5.35 -16.76 -16.15
C SER A 251 -4.13 -17.65 -16.42
N LYS A 252 -3.98 -18.09 -17.66
CA LYS A 252 -2.87 -18.96 -18.11
C LYS A 252 -1.96 -18.24 -19.10
N GLU A 253 -0.78 -18.80 -19.37
CA GLU A 253 0.02 -18.32 -20.50
C GLU A 253 -0.76 -18.41 -21.83
N GLY A 254 -0.57 -17.42 -22.69
CA GLY A 254 -1.30 -17.26 -23.96
C GLY A 254 -2.68 -16.62 -23.82
N ASP A 255 -3.27 -16.58 -22.63
CA ASP A 255 -4.58 -15.95 -22.40
C ASP A 255 -4.55 -14.45 -22.74
N THR A 256 -5.72 -13.92 -23.12
CA THR A 256 -5.91 -12.49 -23.35
C THR A 256 -6.43 -11.79 -22.11
N ILE A 257 -5.66 -10.84 -21.61
CA ILE A 257 -5.97 -10.03 -20.43
C ILE A 257 -6.50 -8.66 -20.86
N CYS A 258 -7.32 -8.03 -20.04
CA CYS A 258 -7.63 -6.61 -20.19
C CYS A 258 -7.45 -5.89 -18.85
N ASP A 259 -6.73 -4.77 -18.88
CA ASP A 259 -6.78 -3.77 -17.82
C ASP A 259 -7.54 -2.55 -18.34
N ILE A 260 -8.77 -2.40 -17.84
CA ILE A 260 -9.68 -1.32 -18.26
C ILE A 260 -9.33 0.03 -17.63
N PHE A 261 -8.36 0.12 -16.72
CA PHE A 261 -7.86 1.36 -16.15
C PHE A 261 -6.33 1.26 -16.06
N CYS A 262 -5.70 1.03 -17.22
CA CYS A 262 -4.33 0.54 -17.25
C CYS A 262 -3.31 1.54 -16.71
N GLY A 263 -3.64 2.83 -16.65
CA GLY A 263 -2.76 3.88 -16.19
C GLY A 263 -1.44 3.84 -16.95
N SER A 264 -0.33 3.81 -16.21
CA SER A 264 1.01 3.67 -16.80
C SER A 264 1.38 2.22 -17.19
N GLY A 265 0.44 1.29 -17.16
CA GLY A 265 0.59 -0.06 -17.73
C GLY A 265 1.27 -1.11 -16.84
N THR A 266 1.14 -1.06 -15.51
CA THR A 266 1.71 -2.10 -14.63
C THR A 266 1.22 -3.50 -15.01
N ALA A 267 -0.10 -3.70 -15.13
CA ALA A 267 -0.66 -5.00 -15.51
C ALA A 267 -0.17 -5.45 -16.90
N LEU A 268 0.05 -4.51 -17.82
CA LEU A 268 0.51 -4.80 -19.18
C LEU A 268 1.96 -5.28 -19.22
N VAL A 269 2.84 -4.65 -18.43
CA VAL A 269 4.23 -5.11 -18.26
C VAL A 269 4.25 -6.51 -17.67
N GLU A 270 3.46 -6.77 -16.63
CA GLU A 270 3.35 -8.09 -16.00
C GLU A 270 2.76 -9.15 -16.96
N SER A 271 1.77 -8.80 -17.78
CA SER A 271 1.27 -9.69 -18.83
C SER A 271 2.34 -10.04 -19.85
N LYS A 272 3.11 -9.06 -20.33
CA LYS A 272 4.17 -9.26 -21.34
C LYS A 272 5.31 -10.16 -20.83
N VAL A 273 5.74 -10.01 -19.57
CA VAL A 273 6.80 -10.87 -19.00
C VAL A 273 6.29 -12.27 -18.66
N SER A 274 5.00 -12.41 -18.35
CA SER A 274 4.36 -13.68 -18.00
C SER A 274 3.65 -14.37 -19.18
N ASN A 275 4.05 -14.03 -20.41
CA ASN A 275 3.58 -14.65 -21.66
C ASN A 275 2.06 -14.55 -21.89
N ARG A 276 1.44 -13.42 -21.53
CA ARG A 276 0.01 -13.15 -21.73
C ARG A 276 -0.20 -11.99 -22.68
N ASN A 277 -1.21 -12.13 -23.52
CA ASN A 277 -1.64 -11.05 -24.39
C ASN A 277 -2.42 -10.02 -23.56
N ALA A 278 -2.35 -8.73 -23.87
CA ALA A 278 -3.09 -7.75 -23.07
C ALA A 278 -3.63 -6.56 -23.85
N TYR A 279 -4.87 -6.20 -23.54
CA TYR A 279 -5.43 -4.87 -23.77
C TYR A 279 -5.20 -3.98 -22.56
N GLY A 280 -4.88 -2.71 -22.80
CA GLY A 280 -4.90 -1.67 -21.78
C GLY A 280 -5.71 -0.47 -22.24
N ILE A 281 -6.68 -0.04 -21.45
CA ILE A 281 -7.55 1.10 -21.76
C ILE A 281 -7.33 2.18 -20.70
N ASP A 282 -7.10 3.43 -21.13
CA ASP A 282 -7.04 4.58 -20.22
C ASP A 282 -7.39 5.89 -20.94
N LEU A 283 -7.92 6.84 -20.18
CA LEU A 283 -8.33 8.17 -20.64
C LEU A 283 -7.26 9.25 -20.44
N ASN A 284 -6.17 8.97 -19.74
CA ASN A 284 -5.08 9.92 -19.56
C ASN A 284 -4.02 9.73 -20.66
N PRO A 285 -3.85 10.71 -21.56
CA PRO A 285 -2.89 10.62 -22.65
C PRO A 285 -1.43 10.39 -22.22
N LEU A 286 -1.00 10.98 -21.09
CA LEU A 286 0.34 10.72 -20.54
C LEU A 286 0.45 9.28 -20.04
N ALA A 287 -0.59 8.75 -19.39
CA ALA A 287 -0.59 7.38 -18.91
C ALA A 287 -0.46 6.38 -20.07
N ILE A 288 -1.22 6.61 -21.15
CA ILE A 288 -1.12 5.85 -22.41
C ILE A 288 0.28 5.92 -23.02
N PHE A 289 0.86 7.11 -23.09
CA PHE A 289 2.22 7.30 -23.59
C PHE A 289 3.24 6.49 -22.76
N LEU A 290 3.16 6.59 -21.43
CA LEU A 290 4.03 5.85 -20.52
C LEU A 290 3.82 4.34 -20.63
N ALA A 291 2.58 3.87 -20.72
CA ALA A 291 2.26 2.46 -20.88
C ALA A 291 2.90 1.90 -22.16
N LYS A 292 2.80 2.62 -23.29
CA LYS A 292 3.42 2.22 -24.57
C LYS A 292 4.93 2.11 -24.43
N ALA A 293 5.59 3.10 -23.82
CA ALA A 293 7.03 3.07 -23.62
C ALA A 293 7.47 1.93 -22.67
N LYS A 294 6.71 1.67 -21.61
CA LYS A 294 7.01 0.61 -20.63
C LYS A 294 6.87 -0.79 -21.19
N THR A 295 5.97 -1.02 -22.15
CA THR A 295 5.69 -2.36 -22.70
C THR A 295 6.42 -2.66 -24.00
N THR A 296 7.12 -1.67 -24.58
CA THR A 296 7.87 -1.84 -25.83
C THR A 296 9.30 -2.25 -25.51
N ALA A 297 9.65 -3.50 -25.79
CA ALA A 297 10.98 -4.03 -25.52
C ALA A 297 12.01 -3.45 -26.50
N ILE A 298 13.07 -2.83 -25.97
CA ILE A 298 14.12 -2.19 -26.78
C ILE A 298 15.44 -2.90 -26.55
N ASN A 299 16.15 -3.24 -27.63
CA ASN A 299 17.47 -3.83 -27.52
C ASN A 299 18.42 -2.88 -26.77
N PRO A 300 19.02 -3.30 -25.64
CA PRO A 300 19.80 -2.40 -24.77
C PRO A 300 21.09 -1.89 -25.42
N GLN A 301 21.73 -2.67 -26.29
CA GLN A 301 22.93 -2.22 -27.01
C GLN A 301 22.60 -1.09 -27.99
N LYS A 302 21.53 -1.25 -28.78
CA LYS A 302 21.04 -0.22 -29.70
C LYS A 302 20.61 1.05 -28.96
N LEU A 303 19.87 0.88 -27.86
CA LEU A 303 19.41 1.98 -27.01
C LEU A 303 20.59 2.77 -26.42
N THR A 304 21.58 2.08 -25.85
CA THR A 304 22.77 2.70 -25.26
C THR A 304 23.57 3.46 -26.32
N LYS A 305 23.77 2.89 -27.51
CA LYS A 305 24.49 3.57 -28.60
C LYS A 305 23.83 4.90 -28.98
N ILE A 306 22.51 4.90 -29.20
CA ILE A 306 21.77 6.11 -29.56
C ILE A 306 21.75 7.12 -28.41
N TYR A 307 21.64 6.65 -27.17
CA TYR A 307 21.72 7.50 -25.99
C TYR A 307 23.06 8.24 -25.89
N MET A 308 24.19 7.57 -26.13
CA MET A 308 25.50 8.23 -26.13
C MET A 308 25.59 9.32 -27.20
N SER A 309 25.10 9.04 -28.42
CA SER A 309 25.02 10.05 -29.48
C SER A 309 24.08 11.22 -29.14
N LEU A 310 23.00 10.97 -28.38
CA LEU A 310 22.12 12.01 -27.87
C LEU A 310 22.87 12.95 -26.91
N LEU A 311 23.70 12.43 -26.01
CA LEU A 311 24.47 13.26 -25.07
C LEU A 311 25.40 14.24 -25.81
N ASP A 312 26.09 13.78 -26.85
CA ASP A 312 26.94 14.63 -27.69
C ASP A 312 26.13 15.69 -28.44
N ARG A 313 24.93 15.32 -28.91
CA ARG A 313 24.04 16.20 -29.65
C ARG A 313 23.48 17.33 -28.79
N ILE A 314 23.10 17.05 -27.54
CA ILE A 314 22.53 18.05 -26.63
C ILE A 314 23.47 19.27 -26.48
N GLY A 315 24.78 19.05 -26.44
CA GLY A 315 25.78 20.12 -26.35
C GLY A 315 25.92 20.97 -27.62
N LYS A 316 25.45 20.48 -28.77
CA LYS A 316 25.56 21.15 -30.07
C LYS A 316 24.32 21.94 -30.47
N VAL A 317 23.17 21.70 -29.83
CA VAL A 317 21.91 22.40 -30.13
C VAL A 317 22.03 23.89 -29.74
N LYS A 318 21.86 24.79 -30.71
CA LYS A 318 21.89 26.24 -30.46
C LYS A 318 20.54 26.72 -29.93
N ASP A 319 20.53 27.75 -29.08
CA ASP A 319 19.29 28.31 -28.53
C ASP A 319 18.32 28.78 -29.65
N SER A 320 18.86 29.34 -30.73
CA SER A 320 18.10 29.78 -31.91
C SER A 320 17.36 28.66 -32.66
N GLU A 321 17.76 27.41 -32.45
CA GLU A 321 17.18 26.22 -33.11
C GLU A 321 16.10 25.55 -32.24
N THR A 322 15.87 26.07 -31.03
CA THR A 322 14.93 25.48 -30.07
C THR A 322 13.58 26.20 -30.09
N LYS A 323 12.53 25.43 -29.80
CA LYS A 323 11.19 25.97 -29.62
C LYS A 323 10.62 25.44 -28.31
N SER A 324 10.31 26.34 -27.38
CA SER A 324 9.57 25.98 -26.17
C SER A 324 8.09 25.78 -26.50
N PRO A 325 7.38 24.89 -25.79
CA PRO A 325 5.94 24.80 -25.90
C PRO A 325 5.29 26.12 -25.45
N ASN A 326 4.24 26.55 -26.14
CA ASN A 326 3.47 27.73 -25.76
C ASN A 326 2.22 27.30 -24.96
N PHE A 327 2.26 27.48 -23.64
CA PHE A 327 1.10 27.25 -22.78
C PHE A 327 0.99 28.31 -21.69
N LYS A 328 -0.24 28.49 -21.20
CA LYS A 328 -0.56 29.53 -20.21
C LYS A 328 0.31 29.39 -18.95
N ASN A 329 0.94 30.50 -18.56
CA ASN A 329 1.77 30.64 -17.35
C ASN A 329 3.03 29.74 -17.33
N ILE A 330 3.71 29.53 -18.46
CA ILE A 330 4.96 28.76 -18.48
C ILE A 330 6.02 29.32 -17.52
N ASP A 331 6.20 30.65 -17.46
CA ASP A 331 7.18 31.32 -16.59
C ASP A 331 6.83 31.25 -15.10
N PHE A 332 5.57 30.97 -14.78
CA PHE A 332 5.16 30.66 -13.41
C PHE A 332 5.72 29.29 -12.98
N TRP A 333 5.73 28.32 -13.89
CA TRP A 333 6.12 26.94 -13.61
C TRP A 333 7.60 26.65 -13.87
N PHE A 334 8.28 27.47 -14.65
CA PHE A 334 9.68 27.27 -15.01
C PHE A 334 10.45 28.59 -15.03
N LYS A 335 11.71 28.58 -14.59
CA LYS A 335 12.63 29.69 -14.81
C LYS A 335 13.08 29.69 -16.28
N GLU A 336 13.39 30.86 -16.84
CA GLU A 336 13.82 31.02 -18.23
C GLU A 336 14.99 30.08 -18.61
N LYS A 337 16.02 30.00 -17.75
CA LYS A 337 17.16 29.07 -17.93
C LYS A 337 16.73 27.60 -18.00
N VAL A 338 15.69 27.22 -17.27
CA VAL A 338 15.14 25.86 -17.29
C VAL A 338 14.37 25.61 -18.59
N ILE A 339 13.58 26.60 -19.05
CA ILE A 339 12.87 26.54 -20.34
C ILE A 339 13.86 26.33 -21.49
N ALA A 340 14.94 27.10 -21.54
CA ALA A 340 15.99 26.96 -22.55
C ALA A 340 16.64 25.56 -22.55
N LYS A 341 17.05 25.06 -21.38
CA LYS A 341 17.67 23.72 -21.23
C LYS A 341 16.71 22.59 -21.61
N LEU A 342 15.45 22.65 -21.18
CA LEU A 342 14.42 21.67 -21.56
C LEU A 342 14.14 21.70 -23.06
N SER A 343 14.15 22.88 -23.69
CA SER A 343 13.93 23.04 -25.13
C SER A 343 15.07 22.43 -25.94
N LYS A 344 16.33 22.58 -25.49
CA LYS A 344 17.49 21.87 -26.07
C LYS A 344 17.38 20.35 -25.97
N LEU A 345 17.05 19.84 -24.78
CA LEU A 345 16.83 18.40 -24.58
C LEU A 345 15.76 17.85 -25.52
N LYS A 346 14.59 18.50 -25.54
CA LYS A 346 13.46 18.09 -26.37
C LYS A 346 13.84 18.06 -27.85
N LYS A 347 14.46 19.13 -28.35
CA LYS A 347 14.93 19.23 -29.74
C LYS A 347 15.89 18.09 -30.10
N ALA A 348 16.88 17.83 -29.26
CA ALA A 348 17.84 16.76 -29.50
C ALA A 348 17.18 15.35 -29.52
N ILE A 349 16.20 15.10 -28.64
CA ILE A 349 15.43 13.85 -28.62
C ILE A 349 14.55 13.72 -29.87
N GLN A 350 13.86 14.79 -30.27
CA GLN A 350 12.96 14.78 -31.43
C GLN A 350 13.67 14.41 -32.74
N GLU A 351 14.95 14.73 -32.86
CA GLU A 351 15.74 14.45 -34.05
C GLU A 351 16.36 13.03 -34.08
N ILE A 352 16.02 12.18 -33.11
CA ILE A 352 16.31 10.75 -33.16
C ILE A 352 15.40 10.10 -34.21
N GLY A 353 16.00 9.46 -35.22
CA GLY A 353 15.24 8.82 -36.31
C GLY A 353 14.43 7.59 -35.88
N ASP A 354 14.94 6.82 -34.90
CA ASP A 354 14.23 5.66 -34.34
C ASP A 354 13.10 6.12 -33.40
N GLU A 355 11.85 5.98 -33.84
CA GLU A 355 10.68 6.40 -33.08
C GLU A 355 10.53 5.68 -31.74
N THR A 356 10.87 4.39 -31.68
CA THR A 356 10.73 3.62 -30.45
C THR A 356 11.70 4.14 -29.38
N ILE A 357 12.95 4.38 -29.76
CA ILE A 357 13.97 4.92 -28.86
C ILE A 357 13.69 6.39 -28.52
N ARG A 358 13.19 7.18 -29.48
CA ARG A 358 12.74 8.55 -29.25
C ARG A 358 11.63 8.59 -28.20
N ASN A 359 10.59 7.77 -28.35
CA ASN A 359 9.48 7.68 -27.40
C ASN A 359 9.96 7.21 -26.02
N PHE A 360 10.87 6.24 -25.98
CA PHE A 360 11.47 5.81 -24.72
C PHE A 360 12.24 6.94 -24.02
N LEU A 361 13.11 7.66 -24.72
CA LEU A 361 13.92 8.75 -24.15
C LEU A 361 13.08 10.00 -23.81
N MET A 362 11.88 10.12 -24.38
CA MET A 362 10.92 11.14 -24.00
C MET A 362 10.30 10.88 -22.60
N VAL A 363 10.39 9.65 -22.06
CA VAL A 363 9.97 9.31 -20.68
C VAL A 363 10.88 9.93 -19.60
N PRO A 364 12.21 9.70 -19.57
CA PRO A 364 13.07 10.38 -18.61
C PRO A 364 13.07 11.90 -18.83
N PHE A 365 12.83 12.39 -20.06
CA PHE A 365 12.57 13.80 -20.31
C PHE A 365 11.29 14.29 -19.61
N SER A 366 10.17 13.57 -19.71
CA SER A 366 8.91 13.97 -19.08
C SER A 366 9.00 14.00 -17.55
N GLU A 367 9.80 13.11 -16.95
CA GLU A 367 10.10 13.16 -15.52
C GLU A 367 11.06 14.32 -15.17
N THR A 368 12.03 14.61 -16.04
CA THR A 368 12.93 15.77 -15.90
C THR A 368 12.15 17.07 -15.87
N VAL A 369 11.19 17.26 -16.78
CA VAL A 369 10.27 18.42 -16.80
C VAL A 369 9.62 18.62 -15.43
N ARG A 370 9.13 17.54 -14.82
CA ARG A 370 8.50 17.62 -13.49
C ARG A 370 9.53 17.99 -12.42
N CYS A 371 10.68 17.31 -12.38
CA CYS A 371 11.72 17.52 -11.39
C CYS A 371 12.39 18.91 -11.46
N SER A 372 12.46 19.50 -12.66
CA SER A 372 13.04 20.84 -12.86
C SER A 372 12.02 21.97 -12.81
N SER A 373 10.73 21.67 -12.63
CA SER A 373 9.68 22.69 -12.47
C SER A 373 9.74 23.37 -11.10
N ASN A 374 9.05 24.51 -10.98
CA ASN A 374 8.84 25.26 -9.74
C ASN A 374 7.80 24.60 -8.82
N THR A 375 7.56 23.28 -8.95
CA THR A 375 6.55 22.55 -8.17
C THR A 375 7.13 22.01 -6.87
N LYS A 376 6.31 21.90 -5.83
CA LYS A 376 6.68 21.29 -4.56
C LYS A 376 6.94 19.79 -4.77
N THR A 377 8.11 19.32 -4.34
CA THR A 377 8.48 17.90 -4.40
C THR A 377 7.58 17.04 -3.52
N GLY A 378 7.21 15.85 -4.02
CA GLY A 378 6.45 14.85 -3.26
C GLY A 378 4.93 15.01 -3.27
N GLU A 379 4.39 16.09 -3.83
CA GLU A 379 2.96 16.30 -3.98
C GLU A 379 2.44 15.78 -5.33
N PHE A 380 1.22 15.24 -5.36
CA PHE A 380 0.53 14.90 -6.62
C PHE A 380 -0.18 16.12 -7.23
N LYS A 381 -0.73 17.00 -6.36
CA LYS A 381 -1.33 18.26 -6.78
C LYS A 381 -0.26 19.24 -7.26
N LEU A 382 -0.61 20.08 -8.22
CA LEU A 382 0.32 21.03 -8.80
C LEU A 382 0.44 22.29 -7.92
N VAL A 383 1.33 22.24 -6.93
CA VAL A 383 1.57 23.32 -5.96
C VAL A 383 2.94 23.94 -6.23
N ARG A 384 3.02 25.28 -6.30
CA ARG A 384 4.29 25.99 -6.50
C ARG A 384 5.11 26.03 -5.21
N ILE A 385 6.44 26.05 -5.34
CA ILE A 385 7.37 26.33 -4.25
C ILE A 385 7.13 27.77 -3.74
N LYS A 386 7.24 27.98 -2.41
CA LYS A 386 7.14 29.32 -1.78
C LYS A 386 8.28 30.24 -2.24
N SER A 387 8.04 31.55 -2.24
CA SER A 387 8.97 32.59 -2.73
C SER A 387 10.39 32.43 -2.20
N GLU A 388 10.59 32.29 -0.88
CA GLU A 388 11.96 32.24 -0.30
C GLU A 388 12.80 31.05 -0.80
N LYS A 389 12.13 29.92 -1.11
CA LYS A 389 12.78 28.71 -1.65
C LYS A 389 12.91 28.76 -3.18
N LEU A 390 12.01 29.47 -3.85
CA LEU A 390 11.99 29.59 -5.31
C LEU A 390 13.22 30.34 -5.82
N ASP A 391 13.67 31.38 -5.12
CA ASP A 391 14.84 32.16 -5.52
C ASP A 391 16.10 31.27 -5.61
N ARG A 392 16.27 30.37 -4.63
CA ARG A 392 17.39 29.42 -4.56
C ARG A 392 17.20 28.14 -5.39
N HIS A 393 16.03 27.95 -6.00
CA HIS A 393 15.73 26.76 -6.81
C HIS A 393 16.42 26.83 -8.17
N ASP A 394 17.54 26.13 -8.35
CA ASP A 394 18.27 26.06 -9.62
C ASP A 394 18.55 24.60 -10.01
N PRO A 395 17.58 23.92 -10.65
CA PRO A 395 17.72 22.51 -10.97
C PRO A 395 18.70 22.26 -12.13
N ASP A 396 19.59 21.28 -11.98
CA ASP A 396 20.43 20.78 -13.07
C ASP A 396 19.62 19.90 -14.03
N VAL A 397 18.98 20.55 -15.01
CA VAL A 397 18.12 19.90 -16.02
C VAL A 397 18.84 18.74 -16.74
N PHE A 398 20.09 18.94 -17.16
CA PHE A 398 20.82 17.92 -17.92
C PHE A 398 21.29 16.76 -17.03
N GLY A 399 21.76 17.06 -15.81
CA GLY A 399 22.14 16.02 -14.85
C GLY A 399 20.94 15.19 -14.39
N ILE A 400 19.78 15.82 -14.17
CA ILE A 400 18.52 15.11 -13.87
C ILE A 400 18.17 14.16 -15.02
N PHE A 401 18.16 14.66 -16.26
CA PHE A 401 17.86 13.84 -17.44
C PHE A 401 18.83 12.66 -17.58
N ARG A 402 20.15 12.91 -17.48
CA ARG A 402 21.18 11.88 -17.58
C ARG A 402 20.93 10.77 -16.57
N LYS A 403 20.82 11.12 -15.29
CA LYS A 403 20.60 10.18 -14.19
C LYS A 403 19.33 9.34 -14.39
N LYS A 404 18.25 9.94 -14.89
CA LYS A 404 16.99 9.25 -15.16
C LYS A 404 17.12 8.31 -16.35
N ALA A 405 17.60 8.81 -17.48
CA ALA A 405 17.77 8.02 -18.69
C ALA A 405 18.69 6.80 -18.47
N GLU A 406 19.82 6.96 -17.79
CA GLU A 406 20.73 5.85 -17.46
C GLU A 406 20.05 4.78 -16.61
N ALA A 407 19.34 5.19 -15.55
CA ALA A 407 18.61 4.26 -14.70
C ALA A 407 17.49 3.53 -15.45
N ASP A 408 16.85 4.21 -16.41
CA ASP A 408 15.76 3.65 -17.20
C ASP A 408 16.27 2.71 -18.30
N ILE A 409 17.43 2.98 -18.89
CA ILE A 409 18.10 2.08 -19.84
C ILE A 409 18.41 0.73 -19.17
N VAL A 410 18.90 0.75 -17.92
CA VAL A 410 19.16 -0.48 -17.14
C VAL A 410 17.86 -1.27 -16.95
N ARG A 411 16.79 -0.61 -16.52
CA ARG A 411 15.46 -1.21 -16.33
C ARG A 411 14.86 -1.78 -17.62
N MET A 412 15.06 -1.08 -18.75
CA MET A 412 14.66 -1.57 -20.06
C MET A 412 15.46 -2.81 -20.46
N GLY A 413 16.75 -2.88 -20.10
CA GLY A 413 17.55 -4.08 -20.28
C GLY A 413 17.01 -5.29 -19.49
N GLU A 414 16.63 -5.09 -18.23
CA GLU A 414 15.96 -6.12 -17.42
C GLU A 414 14.65 -6.58 -18.06
N PHE A 415 13.79 -5.64 -18.47
CA PHE A 415 12.54 -5.95 -19.13
C PHE A 415 12.75 -6.67 -20.47
N TYR A 416 13.68 -6.22 -21.31
CA TYR A 416 13.98 -6.80 -22.62
C TYR A 416 14.37 -8.29 -22.52
N LYS A 417 15.08 -8.66 -21.45
CA LYS A 417 15.51 -10.04 -21.20
C LYS A 417 14.32 -10.99 -20.99
N ASP A 418 13.32 -10.55 -20.23
CA ASP A 418 12.23 -11.41 -19.77
C ASP A 418 10.92 -11.21 -20.55
N ALA A 419 10.81 -10.12 -21.32
CA ALA A 419 9.66 -9.82 -22.17
C ALA A 419 9.48 -10.89 -23.26
N LYS A 420 8.27 -11.47 -23.32
CA LYS A 420 7.97 -12.56 -24.26
C LYS A 420 7.65 -11.99 -25.63
N LYS A 421 8.29 -12.52 -26.67
CA LYS A 421 8.13 -12.03 -28.06
C LYS A 421 6.72 -12.29 -28.61
N ASP A 422 6.15 -13.45 -28.29
CA ASP A 422 4.87 -13.91 -28.84
C ASP A 422 3.65 -13.22 -28.21
N ALA A 423 3.78 -12.72 -26.98
CA ALA A 423 2.71 -12.01 -26.29
C ALA A 423 2.51 -10.59 -26.87
N TRP A 424 1.33 -10.23 -27.36
CA TRP A 424 1.06 -8.88 -27.87
C TRP A 424 0.47 -7.97 -26.78
N ILE A 425 0.74 -6.66 -26.89
CA ILE A 425 0.16 -5.62 -26.02
C ILE A 425 -0.52 -4.57 -26.91
N LYS A 426 -1.81 -4.31 -26.68
CA LYS A 426 -2.58 -3.29 -27.39
C LYS A 426 -3.13 -2.26 -26.41
N ILE A 427 -2.65 -1.03 -26.55
CA ILE A 427 -3.03 0.08 -25.68
C ILE A 427 -3.99 1.00 -26.43
N ILE A 428 -5.13 1.28 -25.80
CA ILE A 428 -6.24 2.03 -26.36
C ILE A 428 -6.43 3.29 -25.53
N TYR A 429 -6.37 4.45 -26.19
CA TYR A 429 -6.79 5.71 -25.59
C TYR A 429 -8.32 5.79 -25.69
N GLY A 430 -9.02 5.68 -24.57
CA GLY A 430 -10.48 5.62 -24.58
C GLY A 430 -11.13 5.52 -23.21
N ASP A 431 -12.44 5.78 -23.17
CA ASP A 431 -13.28 5.71 -21.96
C ASP A 431 -13.79 4.31 -21.75
N SER A 432 -13.42 3.69 -20.64
CA SER A 432 -13.81 2.33 -20.29
C SER A 432 -15.31 2.16 -20.02
N SER A 433 -16.07 3.26 -19.90
CA SER A 433 -17.54 3.19 -19.87
C SER A 433 -18.17 3.00 -21.26
N GLU A 434 -17.40 3.23 -22.32
CA GLU A 434 -17.82 3.17 -23.72
C GLU A 434 -17.26 1.93 -24.44
N ASP A 435 -17.71 1.69 -25.67
CA ASP A 435 -17.12 0.66 -26.53
C ASP A 435 -15.77 1.14 -27.09
N ASN A 436 -14.73 0.35 -26.84
CA ASN A 436 -13.35 0.63 -27.23
C ASN A 436 -12.86 -0.29 -28.37
N GLY A 437 -13.77 -1.02 -29.03
CA GLY A 437 -13.46 -1.94 -30.13
C GLY A 437 -12.78 -3.24 -29.68
N VAL A 438 -12.89 -3.60 -28.39
CA VAL A 438 -12.49 -4.91 -27.89
C VAL A 438 -13.62 -5.89 -28.17
N LYS A 439 -13.32 -6.98 -28.88
CA LYS A 439 -14.33 -7.95 -29.32
C LYS A 439 -15.12 -8.51 -28.11
N PRO A 440 -16.45 -8.63 -28.18
CA PRO A 440 -17.23 -9.31 -27.14
C PRO A 440 -16.75 -10.74 -26.89
N SER A 441 -16.80 -11.18 -25.64
CA SER A 441 -16.37 -12.53 -25.21
C SER A 441 -15.00 -12.95 -25.75
N SER A 442 -14.02 -12.04 -25.77
CA SER A 442 -12.66 -12.30 -26.26
C SER A 442 -11.60 -12.29 -25.17
N VAL A 443 -11.90 -11.72 -24.00
CA VAL A 443 -10.96 -11.57 -22.88
C VAL A 443 -11.10 -12.75 -21.91
N ASP A 444 -9.97 -13.34 -21.52
CA ASP A 444 -9.87 -14.48 -20.62
C ASP A 444 -9.77 -14.08 -19.14
N CYS A 445 -9.31 -12.87 -18.83
CA CYS A 445 -9.32 -12.32 -17.49
C CYS A 445 -9.23 -10.78 -17.54
N ILE A 446 -9.97 -10.10 -16.66
CA ILE A 446 -9.81 -8.66 -16.46
C ILE A 446 -9.15 -8.46 -15.10
N ILE A 447 -8.03 -7.75 -15.06
CA ILE A 447 -7.39 -7.31 -13.81
C ILE A 447 -7.23 -5.80 -13.86
N THR A 448 -7.70 -5.09 -12.84
CA THR A 448 -7.66 -3.63 -12.88
C THR A 448 -7.64 -2.99 -11.49
N SER A 449 -7.30 -1.71 -11.46
CA SER A 449 -7.43 -0.83 -10.31
C SER A 449 -8.07 0.49 -10.76
N PRO A 450 -9.35 0.75 -10.43
CA PRO A 450 -10.01 2.00 -10.80
C PRO A 450 -9.28 3.21 -10.21
N PRO A 451 -9.35 4.39 -10.86
CA PRO A 451 -8.87 5.61 -10.25
C PRO A 451 -9.66 5.88 -8.96
N TYR A 452 -8.99 6.36 -7.92
CA TYR A 452 -9.67 6.83 -6.72
C TYR A 452 -10.54 8.02 -7.14
N GLY A 453 -11.86 7.84 -7.17
CA GLY A 453 -12.90 8.72 -7.76
C GLY A 453 -13.04 10.11 -7.15
N ASP A 454 -11.92 10.80 -7.00
CA ASP A 454 -11.74 11.99 -6.22
C ASP A 454 -10.52 12.79 -6.72
N SER A 455 -10.55 13.08 -8.02
CA SER A 455 -9.53 13.94 -8.66
C SER A 455 -9.43 15.31 -8.00
N ARG A 456 -10.51 15.77 -7.34
CA ARG A 456 -10.59 17.07 -6.67
C ARG A 456 -9.98 17.07 -5.27
N THR A 457 -10.12 16.01 -4.47
CA THR A 457 -9.66 16.04 -3.06
C THR A 457 -8.46 15.14 -2.75
N THR A 458 -8.32 13.95 -3.39
CA THR A 458 -7.29 12.96 -3.01
C THR A 458 -6.18 12.76 -4.04
N VAL A 459 -6.48 12.38 -5.29
CA VAL A 459 -5.43 12.11 -6.31
C VAL A 459 -5.75 12.79 -7.63
N ALA A 460 -5.08 13.90 -7.92
CA ALA A 460 -5.26 14.67 -9.15
C ALA A 460 -4.35 14.15 -10.28
N TYR A 461 -4.78 13.10 -10.99
CA TYR A 461 -4.01 12.46 -12.07
C TYR A 461 -3.72 13.41 -13.23
N GLY A 462 -4.68 14.23 -13.64
CA GLY A 462 -4.53 15.24 -14.68
C GLY A 462 -3.55 16.35 -14.26
N GLN A 463 -3.73 16.93 -13.07
CA GLN A 463 -2.78 17.93 -12.53
C GLN A 463 -1.36 17.39 -12.42
N PHE A 464 -1.18 16.13 -11.98
CA PHE A 464 0.13 15.50 -11.93
C PHE A 464 0.76 15.42 -13.33
N SER A 465 -0.03 15.04 -14.32
CA SER A 465 0.43 14.79 -15.69
C SER A 465 0.65 16.08 -16.49
N ARG A 466 0.06 17.20 -16.06
CA ARG A 466 -0.11 18.41 -16.87
C ARG A 466 1.19 18.96 -17.46
N LEU A 467 2.18 19.31 -16.62
CA LEU A 467 3.41 19.95 -17.11
C LEU A 467 4.21 19.01 -18.02
N SER A 468 4.33 17.73 -17.63
CA SER A 468 5.00 16.71 -18.44
C SER A 468 4.32 16.54 -19.80
N ALA A 469 2.99 16.47 -19.84
CA ALA A 469 2.24 16.31 -21.07
C ALA A 469 2.27 17.55 -21.98
N GLN A 470 2.31 18.75 -21.40
CA GLN A 470 2.48 20.01 -22.12
C GLN A 470 3.84 20.12 -22.81
N TRP A 471 4.87 19.48 -22.25
CA TRP A 471 6.21 19.46 -22.84
C TRP A 471 6.42 18.31 -23.83
N ALA A 472 5.81 17.15 -23.60
CA ALA A 472 6.05 15.92 -24.37
C ALA A 472 5.19 15.78 -25.64
N ASP A 473 4.58 16.86 -26.14
CA ASP A 473 3.75 16.89 -27.36
C ASP A 473 2.62 15.84 -27.37
N ILE A 474 2.07 15.57 -26.19
CA ILE A 474 0.98 14.58 -26.02
C ILE A 474 -0.37 15.14 -26.52
N PHE A 475 -0.49 16.47 -26.60
CA PHE A 475 -1.68 17.17 -27.06
C PHE A 475 -1.32 18.08 -28.23
N ASP A 476 -2.20 18.17 -29.23
CA ASP A 476 -2.09 19.13 -30.33
C ASP A 476 -2.06 20.57 -29.79
N ASN A 477 -2.94 20.87 -28.83
CA ASN A 477 -2.89 22.08 -28.02
C ASN A 477 -2.47 21.73 -26.57
N PRO A 478 -1.27 22.14 -26.12
CA PRO A 478 -0.81 21.89 -24.75
C PRO A 478 -1.78 22.36 -23.65
N ASN A 479 -2.63 23.36 -23.90
CA ASN A 479 -3.59 23.85 -22.91
C ASN A 479 -4.70 22.83 -22.59
N ASP A 480 -4.95 21.87 -23.48
CA ASP A 480 -5.97 20.82 -23.30
C ASP A 480 -5.62 19.84 -22.16
N ALA A 481 -4.33 19.77 -21.78
CA ALA A 481 -3.87 18.99 -20.64
C ALA A 481 -4.58 19.36 -19.32
N SER A 482 -5.11 20.59 -19.22
CA SER A 482 -5.87 21.04 -18.05
C SER A 482 -7.28 20.41 -17.92
N GLY A 483 -7.83 19.90 -19.02
CA GLY A 483 -9.19 19.35 -19.08
C GLY A 483 -9.30 17.85 -18.77
N VAL A 484 -8.18 17.15 -18.60
CA VAL A 484 -8.16 15.68 -18.43
C VAL A 484 -8.98 15.24 -17.21
N ASP A 485 -8.80 15.89 -16.06
CA ASP A 485 -9.49 15.51 -14.81
C ASP A 485 -11.03 15.59 -14.91
N ASN A 486 -11.57 16.42 -15.81
CA ASN A 486 -13.02 16.54 -16.06
C ASN A 486 -13.58 15.42 -16.96
N LYS A 487 -12.70 14.66 -17.63
CA LYS A 487 -13.07 13.52 -18.46
C LYS A 487 -12.91 12.18 -17.72
N LEU A 488 -12.07 12.14 -16.70
CA LEU A 488 -11.84 10.94 -15.89
C LEU A 488 -13.12 10.51 -15.15
N LEU A 489 -13.12 9.25 -14.72
CA LEU A 489 -14.19 8.64 -13.94
C LEU A 489 -14.53 9.48 -12.69
N GLY A 490 -15.76 10.00 -12.63
CA GLY A 490 -16.22 10.89 -11.55
C GLY A 490 -15.75 12.35 -11.66
N GLY A 491 -15.20 12.77 -12.81
CA GLY A 491 -14.70 14.12 -13.04
C GLY A 491 -15.77 15.21 -13.14
N ARG A 492 -17.02 14.83 -13.45
CA ARG A 492 -18.19 15.73 -13.50
C ARG A 492 -19.27 15.24 -12.53
N ALA A 493 -19.66 16.12 -11.63
CA ALA A 493 -20.70 15.84 -10.64
C ALA A 493 -22.03 15.49 -11.32
N SER A 494 -22.81 14.61 -10.67
CA SER A 494 -24.18 14.39 -11.10
C SER A 494 -25.01 15.66 -10.85
N LYS A 495 -25.99 15.94 -11.72
CA LYS A 495 -26.91 17.07 -11.51
C LYS A 495 -27.91 16.80 -10.38
N THR A 496 -28.30 15.54 -10.23
CA THR A 496 -29.28 15.08 -9.23
C THR A 496 -28.74 13.86 -8.47
N LEU A 497 -29.28 13.62 -7.27
CA LEU A 497 -29.05 12.39 -6.50
C LEU A 497 -29.97 11.24 -6.93
N THR A 498 -31.02 11.51 -7.71
CA THR A 498 -31.89 10.46 -8.25
C THR A 498 -31.12 9.55 -9.21
N HIS A 499 -31.14 8.24 -8.98
CA HIS A 499 -30.45 7.26 -9.83
C HIS A 499 -31.13 5.89 -9.86
N SER A 500 -30.77 5.07 -10.84
CA SER A 500 -31.27 3.70 -11.02
C SER A 500 -30.26 2.61 -10.62
N LEU A 501 -29.13 2.98 -10.01
CA LEU A 501 -28.16 2.01 -9.52
C LEU A 501 -28.77 1.18 -8.37
N LEU A 502 -28.76 -0.13 -8.52
CA LEU A 502 -29.32 -1.08 -7.57
C LEU A 502 -28.25 -1.55 -6.57
N SER A 503 -27.93 -0.70 -5.59
CA SER A 503 -27.01 -1.03 -4.50
C SER A 503 -27.46 -0.37 -3.20
N ASP A 504 -27.75 -1.18 -2.20
CA ASP A 504 -28.22 -0.71 -0.89
C ASP A 504 -27.08 -0.04 -0.13
N TYR A 505 -25.86 -0.58 -0.23
CA TYR A 505 -24.66 0.05 0.37
C TYR A 505 -24.37 1.43 -0.22
N LEU A 506 -24.61 1.61 -1.53
CA LEU A 506 -24.43 2.90 -2.19
C LEU A 506 -25.49 3.90 -1.71
N ASN A 507 -26.76 3.50 -1.69
CA ASN A 507 -27.87 4.34 -1.23
C ASN A 507 -27.64 4.81 0.21
N ASP A 508 -27.34 3.89 1.13
CA ASP A 508 -27.04 4.22 2.53
C ASP A 508 -25.85 5.18 2.67
N SER A 509 -24.78 4.95 1.89
CA SER A 509 -23.62 5.84 1.88
C SER A 509 -23.96 7.23 1.35
N LEU A 510 -24.74 7.32 0.27
CA LEU A 510 -25.18 8.59 -0.31
C LEU A 510 -26.07 9.38 0.63
N ASP A 511 -27.02 8.72 1.30
CA ASP A 511 -27.92 9.36 2.26
C ASP A 511 -27.14 9.94 3.46
N LYS A 512 -26.20 9.17 4.01
CA LYS A 512 -25.32 9.61 5.11
C LYS A 512 -24.46 10.80 4.70
N ILE A 513 -23.96 10.82 3.47
CA ILE A 513 -23.13 11.93 2.96
C ILE A 513 -24.01 13.14 2.64
N ALA A 514 -25.16 12.96 2.00
CA ALA A 514 -26.05 14.04 1.59
C ALA A 514 -26.57 14.85 2.79
N LYS A 515 -26.82 14.19 3.93
CA LYS A 515 -27.14 14.85 5.20
C LYS A 515 -26.06 15.82 5.69
N LYS A 516 -24.79 15.61 5.30
CA LYS A 516 -23.65 16.46 5.67
C LYS A 516 -23.26 17.43 4.55
N ASP A 517 -23.33 16.98 3.30
CA ASP A 517 -22.89 17.71 2.10
C ASP A 517 -23.51 17.06 0.84
N GLU A 518 -24.62 17.62 0.37
CA GLU A 518 -25.34 17.13 -0.81
C GLU A 518 -24.51 17.24 -2.10
N ALA A 519 -23.74 18.32 -2.27
CA ALA A 519 -22.88 18.49 -3.42
C ALA A 519 -21.82 17.37 -3.48
N ARG A 520 -21.28 16.99 -2.32
CA ARG A 520 -20.33 15.89 -2.25
C ARG A 520 -20.96 14.53 -2.49
N ALA A 521 -22.21 14.31 -2.08
CA ALA A 521 -22.96 13.11 -2.44
C ALA A 521 -23.15 13.00 -3.97
N LYS A 522 -23.39 14.12 -4.67
CA LYS A 522 -23.50 14.15 -6.15
C LYS A 522 -22.19 13.80 -6.85
N ASP A 523 -21.05 14.23 -6.31
CA ASP A 523 -19.73 13.79 -6.78
C ASP A 523 -19.55 12.27 -6.60
N VAL A 524 -19.87 11.76 -5.41
CA VAL A 524 -19.79 10.33 -5.07
C VAL A 524 -20.62 9.47 -6.02
N LEU A 525 -21.87 9.90 -6.29
CA LEU A 525 -22.78 9.22 -7.20
C LEU A 525 -22.24 9.19 -8.64
N SER A 526 -21.69 10.30 -9.14
CA SER A 526 -21.17 10.38 -10.50
C SER A 526 -20.10 9.32 -10.80
N PHE A 527 -19.25 9.03 -9.80
CA PHE A 527 -18.24 7.99 -9.88
C PHE A 527 -18.87 6.60 -10.05
N TYR A 528 -19.88 6.25 -9.24
CA TYR A 528 -20.52 4.93 -9.31
C TYR A 528 -21.38 4.74 -10.54
N ILE A 529 -21.97 5.80 -11.09
CA ILE A 529 -22.66 5.74 -12.39
C ILE A 529 -21.68 5.35 -13.49
N GLY A 530 -20.52 6.02 -13.55
CA GLY A 530 -19.46 5.68 -14.49
C GLY A 530 -18.92 4.27 -14.26
N LEU A 531 -18.65 3.89 -13.01
CA LEU A 531 -18.09 2.60 -12.66
C LEU A 531 -19.05 1.46 -13.08
N ASN A 532 -20.35 1.63 -12.84
CA ASN A 532 -21.36 0.66 -13.27
C ASN A 532 -21.38 0.47 -14.81
N LYS A 533 -21.18 1.55 -15.58
CA LYS A 533 -21.04 1.43 -17.04
C LYS A 533 -19.76 0.67 -17.41
N CYS A 534 -18.63 0.93 -16.75
CA CYS A 534 -17.40 0.17 -16.94
C CYS A 534 -17.58 -1.32 -16.62
N LEU A 535 -18.29 -1.65 -15.53
CA LEU A 535 -18.63 -3.05 -15.20
C LEU A 535 -19.45 -3.71 -16.30
N LYS A 536 -20.42 -2.99 -16.88
CA LYS A 536 -21.23 -3.49 -18.02
C LYS A 536 -20.40 -3.74 -19.28
N GLN A 537 -19.49 -2.82 -19.64
CA GLN A 537 -18.60 -3.05 -20.78
C GLN A 537 -17.64 -4.22 -20.53
N SER A 538 -17.12 -4.32 -19.30
CA SER A 538 -16.26 -5.42 -18.86
C SER A 538 -16.97 -6.77 -18.97
N TYR A 539 -18.25 -6.83 -18.57
CA TYR A 539 -19.07 -8.03 -18.72
C TYR A 539 -19.20 -8.45 -20.19
N LYS A 540 -19.37 -7.50 -21.13
CA LYS A 540 -19.50 -7.81 -22.56
C LYS A 540 -18.23 -8.43 -23.14
N ILE A 541 -17.05 -7.90 -22.80
CA ILE A 541 -15.78 -8.34 -23.38
C ILE A 541 -15.23 -9.62 -22.75
N LEU A 542 -15.57 -9.90 -21.49
CA LEU A 542 -15.11 -11.07 -20.76
C LEU A 542 -15.80 -12.35 -21.27
N LYS A 543 -15.05 -13.44 -21.43
CA LYS A 543 -15.61 -14.77 -21.76
C LYS A 543 -16.45 -15.32 -20.60
N PRO A 544 -17.45 -16.19 -20.88
CA PRO A 544 -18.19 -16.89 -19.83
C PRO A 544 -17.26 -17.67 -18.88
N LYS A 545 -17.64 -17.79 -17.61
CA LYS A 545 -16.90 -18.50 -16.55
C LYS A 545 -15.51 -17.97 -16.22
N LYS A 546 -15.11 -16.82 -16.79
CA LYS A 546 -13.83 -16.16 -16.52
C LYS A 546 -13.96 -15.06 -15.47
N TYR A 547 -12.81 -14.56 -15.00
CA TYR A 547 -12.72 -13.71 -13.83
C TYR A 547 -12.45 -12.25 -14.16
N PHE A 548 -13.03 -11.38 -13.32
CA PHE A 548 -12.78 -9.95 -13.26
C PHE A 548 -12.35 -9.60 -11.84
N CYS A 549 -11.06 -9.31 -11.67
CA CYS A 549 -10.44 -8.95 -10.40
C CYS A 549 -10.23 -7.43 -10.32
N ILE A 550 -10.81 -6.80 -9.31
CA ILE A 550 -10.78 -5.35 -9.12
C ILE A 550 -10.09 -5.04 -7.79
N VAL A 551 -8.95 -4.37 -7.85
CA VAL A 551 -8.22 -3.89 -6.66
C VAL A 551 -8.67 -2.47 -6.34
N ILE A 552 -9.22 -2.26 -5.14
CA ILE A 552 -9.86 -1.00 -4.79
C ILE A 552 -9.72 -0.67 -3.30
N GLY A 553 -9.51 0.61 -3.01
CA GLY A 553 -9.59 1.12 -1.65
C GLY A 553 -11.00 1.60 -1.30
N ASN A 554 -11.46 1.29 -0.08
CA ASN A 554 -12.70 1.83 0.49
C ASN A 554 -12.51 3.25 1.00
N ARG A 555 -13.09 4.22 0.29
CA ARG A 555 -12.89 5.65 0.53
C ARG A 555 -13.64 6.14 1.76
N LEU A 556 -13.12 7.21 2.37
CA LEU A 556 -13.77 7.98 3.42
C LEU A 556 -14.17 9.35 2.84
N VAL A 557 -15.45 9.71 2.92
CA VAL A 557 -15.97 10.99 2.43
C VAL A 557 -16.85 11.60 3.50
N LYS A 558 -16.50 12.79 4.01
CA LYS A 558 -17.22 13.45 5.11
C LYS A 558 -17.42 12.51 6.31
N GLN A 559 -16.37 11.75 6.66
CA GLN A 559 -16.36 10.74 7.72
C GLN A 559 -17.35 9.58 7.51
N VAL A 560 -17.89 9.43 6.30
CA VAL A 560 -18.68 8.26 5.90
C VAL A 560 -17.76 7.34 5.12
N ARG A 561 -17.53 6.12 5.65
CA ARG A 561 -16.77 5.10 4.94
C ARG A 561 -17.66 4.47 3.89
N ILE A 562 -17.26 4.58 2.64
CA ILE A 562 -18.00 4.01 1.52
C ILE A 562 -17.43 2.61 1.23
N PRO A 563 -18.22 1.53 1.39
CA PRO A 563 -17.78 0.16 1.15
C PRO A 563 -17.79 -0.14 -0.36
N THR A 564 -16.85 0.47 -1.09
CA THR A 564 -16.75 0.35 -2.55
C THR A 564 -16.66 -1.10 -3.02
N ASP A 565 -15.97 -1.95 -2.27
CA ASP A 565 -15.91 -3.39 -2.54
C ASP A 565 -17.28 -4.06 -2.57
N PHE A 566 -18.13 -3.81 -1.57
CA PHE A 566 -19.49 -4.35 -1.52
C PHE A 566 -20.40 -3.74 -2.58
N ILE A 567 -20.27 -2.44 -2.86
CA ILE A 567 -21.01 -1.78 -3.93
C ILE A 567 -20.66 -2.40 -5.29
N ILE A 568 -19.38 -2.67 -5.56
CA ILE A 568 -18.95 -3.37 -6.79
C ILE A 568 -19.53 -4.77 -6.86
N ALA A 569 -19.55 -5.51 -5.76
CA ALA A 569 -20.14 -6.84 -5.71
C ALA A 569 -21.64 -6.81 -6.05
N GLU A 570 -22.43 -5.92 -5.43
CA GLU A 570 -23.87 -5.78 -5.73
C GLU A 570 -24.12 -5.39 -7.19
N LEU A 571 -23.43 -4.35 -7.66
CA LEU A 571 -23.60 -3.89 -9.05
C LEU A 571 -23.19 -4.98 -10.04
N GLY A 572 -22.09 -5.70 -9.76
CA GLY A 572 -21.62 -6.82 -10.56
C GLY A 572 -22.67 -7.93 -10.66
N GLU A 573 -23.27 -8.33 -9.54
CA GLU A 573 -24.32 -9.34 -9.53
C GLU A 573 -25.56 -8.93 -10.31
N LYS A 574 -25.97 -7.66 -10.21
CA LYS A 574 -27.10 -7.13 -11.01
C LYS A 574 -26.81 -7.10 -12.51
N ILE A 575 -25.53 -7.10 -12.92
CA ILE A 575 -25.11 -7.19 -14.32
C ILE A 575 -25.05 -8.65 -14.80
N GLY A 576 -24.91 -9.62 -13.89
CA GLY A 576 -24.80 -11.04 -14.18
C GLY A 576 -23.47 -11.69 -13.79
N PHE A 577 -22.62 -11.00 -13.02
CA PHE A 577 -21.48 -11.64 -12.36
C PHE A 577 -21.90 -12.41 -11.10
N THR A 578 -21.03 -13.26 -10.60
CA THR A 578 -21.08 -13.81 -9.24
C THR A 578 -19.90 -13.26 -8.45
N CYS A 579 -20.12 -12.80 -7.23
CA CYS A 579 -19.02 -12.41 -6.34
C CYS A 579 -18.44 -13.66 -5.66
N GLU A 580 -17.26 -14.08 -6.09
CA GLU A 580 -16.61 -15.31 -5.61
C GLU A 580 -15.80 -15.06 -4.33
N ASP A 581 -15.17 -13.89 -4.22
CA ASP A 581 -14.31 -13.57 -3.08
C ASP A 581 -14.14 -12.05 -2.91
N ILE A 582 -13.99 -11.64 -1.65
CA ILE A 582 -13.55 -10.28 -1.28
C ILE A 582 -12.50 -10.42 -0.19
N PHE A 583 -11.25 -10.15 -0.54
CA PHE A 583 -10.16 -10.19 0.42
C PHE A 583 -9.45 -8.86 0.58
N VAL A 584 -8.98 -8.60 1.78
CA VAL A 584 -8.37 -7.33 2.18
C VAL A 584 -6.89 -7.56 2.48
N ARG A 585 -6.06 -6.66 1.97
CA ARG A 585 -4.61 -6.63 2.24
C ARG A 585 -4.20 -5.27 2.77
N ASN A 586 -3.05 -5.21 3.43
CA ASN A 586 -2.41 -3.94 3.75
C ASN A 586 -1.65 -3.40 2.55
N ILE A 587 -1.48 -2.07 2.53
CA ILE A 587 -0.61 -1.39 1.58
C ILE A 587 0.68 -0.96 2.32
N PRO A 588 1.74 -1.78 2.33
CA PRO A 588 3.00 -1.40 2.96
C PRO A 588 3.71 -0.29 2.15
N GLY A 589 4.33 0.67 2.83
CA GLY A 589 5.19 1.67 2.19
C GLY A 589 4.46 2.63 1.24
N LYS A 590 3.37 3.23 1.72
CA LYS A 590 2.52 4.16 0.97
C LYS A 590 3.31 5.35 0.40
N ARG A 591 3.03 5.72 -0.87
CA ARG A 591 3.45 7.03 -1.45
C ARG A 591 2.41 8.14 -1.28
N MET A 592 1.18 7.80 -0.92
CA MET A 592 0.17 8.79 -0.53
C MET A 592 0.44 9.30 0.90
N PRO A 593 0.14 10.58 1.21
CA PRO A 593 0.29 11.11 2.55
C PRO A 593 -0.47 10.26 3.58
N ILE A 594 0.13 9.96 4.73
CA ILE A 594 -0.50 9.18 5.82
C ILE A 594 -1.80 9.86 6.29
N LYS A 595 -1.86 11.19 6.19
CA LYS A 595 -3.06 11.97 6.44
C LYS A 595 -3.38 12.92 5.29
N ASN A 596 -4.64 13.04 4.90
CA ASN A 596 -5.12 14.07 3.97
C ASN A 596 -6.23 14.89 4.64
N SER A 597 -6.59 16.04 4.06
CA SER A 597 -7.75 16.83 4.51
C SER A 597 -8.92 16.57 3.55
N PRO A 598 -9.77 15.55 3.78
CA PRO A 598 -10.86 15.22 2.86
C PRO A 598 -11.92 16.32 2.74
N THR A 599 -11.92 17.28 3.67
CA THR A 599 -12.83 18.44 3.67
C THR A 599 -12.25 19.69 3.00
N ASN A 600 -11.01 19.65 2.47
CA ASN A 600 -10.26 20.83 2.00
C ASN A 600 -10.12 21.97 3.04
N ILE A 601 -10.30 21.69 4.33
CA ILE A 601 -10.13 22.66 5.42
C ILE A 601 -8.69 22.57 5.94
N VAL A 602 -7.95 23.68 5.88
CA VAL A 602 -6.57 23.75 6.36
C VAL A 602 -6.51 23.38 7.85
N GLY A 603 -5.74 22.35 8.20
CA GLY A 603 -5.50 21.91 9.57
C GLY A 603 -6.30 20.67 10.02
N VAL A 604 -7.32 20.24 9.28
CA VAL A 604 -8.09 19.02 9.59
C VAL A 604 -7.52 17.84 8.80
N LEU A 605 -6.68 17.04 9.45
CA LEU A 605 -5.98 15.90 8.82
C LEU A 605 -6.60 14.57 9.28
N GLU A 606 -7.05 13.74 8.33
CA GLU A 606 -7.60 12.39 8.55
C GLU A 606 -6.71 11.31 7.93
N GLU A 607 -6.68 10.11 8.52
CA GLU A 607 -5.87 8.99 8.00
C GLU A 607 -6.33 8.52 6.61
N THR A 608 -5.38 8.33 5.70
CA THR A 608 -5.67 7.81 4.36
C THR A 608 -5.79 6.28 4.37
N MET A 609 -6.47 5.67 3.38
CA MET A 609 -6.72 4.21 3.31
C MET A 609 -5.45 3.34 3.42
N ASN A 610 -5.26 2.63 4.53
CA ASN A 610 -4.08 1.77 4.76
C ASN A 610 -4.29 0.31 4.29
N LYS A 611 -5.48 0.02 3.77
CA LYS A 611 -5.89 -1.27 3.26
C LYS A 611 -6.59 -1.09 1.91
N GLU A 612 -6.48 -2.09 1.05
CA GLU A 612 -7.28 -2.22 -0.16
C GLU A 612 -7.92 -3.61 -0.21
N SER A 613 -9.07 -3.67 -0.84
CA SER A 613 -9.81 -4.89 -1.10
C SER A 613 -9.55 -5.34 -2.53
N VAL A 614 -9.51 -6.65 -2.75
CA VAL A 614 -9.59 -7.27 -4.06
C VAL A 614 -10.96 -7.93 -4.15
N VAL A 615 -11.78 -7.45 -5.08
CA VAL A 615 -13.09 -8.04 -5.40
C VAL A 615 -12.90 -8.97 -6.59
N VAL A 616 -13.26 -10.24 -6.43
CA VAL A 616 -13.16 -11.26 -7.47
C VAL A 616 -14.56 -11.59 -7.95
N LEU A 617 -14.87 -11.13 -9.16
CA LEU A 617 -16.11 -11.42 -9.85
C LEU A 617 -15.89 -12.50 -10.89
N ARG A 618 -16.89 -13.36 -11.11
CA ARG A 618 -16.89 -14.35 -12.19
C ARG A 618 -18.10 -14.13 -13.08
N LYS A 619 -17.89 -14.13 -14.40
CA LYS A 619 -19.01 -14.05 -15.34
C LYS A 619 -19.74 -15.39 -15.39
N SER A 620 -21.07 -15.34 -15.23
CA SER A 620 -21.95 -16.51 -15.30
C SER A 620 -21.78 -17.31 -16.60
#